data_AF-A0A5N8VBZ0-F1
#
_entry.id   AF-A0A5N8VBZ0-F1
#
_cell.length_a   1.000
_cell.length_b   1.000
_cell.length_c   1.000
_cell.angle_alpha   90.00
_cell.angle_beta   90.00
_cell.angle_gamma   90.00
#
_symmetry.space_group_name_H-M   'P 1'
#
loop_
_entity.id
_entity.type
_entity.pdbx_description
1 polymer ?
#
loop_
_entity_poly.entity_id
_entity_poly.type
_entity_poly.pdbx_seq_one_letter_code
_entity_poly.pdbx_strand_id
1 'polypeptide(L)'
;MTDFGAIDALLAGARKEVALPPAEERRTLREELNLSRPQLAQALGVSPSTVAGWESGRDPSGEVRERYAYFLQGAKTKLAAAAMATFEDVGDEEPQEAPGSDAEPAAGQDDDVDVLVVPQPCVLCGQLARHQVAGFPQHLDPAECAAPGTPQPAAPAVSAPTASVSAAPAPARPAAARGGQGVRIVAAGRRVQPEDAEPDLIRQTVTQVLAQHAGDVEAATAALVKRAIPDVMALLDHTRKGGRYDIVAHPWLPDILRKQSARGADQIWEARPKWTRPELPAGAHEVTALDINGAYLSALKTHLPIGQLEHSTGNHHDRRRAGVHLITPPVWDHDTVLPNPIGNRDEPGPLWVTEPTLRLLLRLAGPKYGLCDPPEIHESWTSGATEGLLEKLRVVLKHARDRAIGEGDDVTLEYVKQMYSKFVSTLGESNYNRELYRTDWMHLIRSQAFTNLWWKAHRAYDEGLMVVRAMGTDELHLIGDWRTVFPEGRGVTEVKVKDVYTVGSDRNQTDTAPGSPS
;
A
#
# COMPACT_ATOMS: atom_id res chain seq x y z
N MET A 1 31.43 -70.78 -20.39
CA MET A 1 30.48 -69.69 -20.05
C MET A 1 31.34 -68.44 -19.95
N THR A 2 31.08 -67.42 -20.78
CA THR A 2 31.96 -66.24 -20.91
C THR A 2 31.19 -64.97 -20.59
N ASP A 3 31.91 -64.00 -20.03
CA ASP A 3 31.38 -62.94 -19.17
C ASP A 3 30.76 -61.74 -19.93
N PHE A 4 29.98 -62.02 -20.98
CA PHE A 4 29.40 -60.99 -21.84
C PHE A 4 28.32 -60.17 -21.14
N GLY A 5 27.55 -60.75 -20.21
CA GLY A 5 26.52 -60.02 -19.46
C GLY A 5 27.06 -58.86 -18.62
N ALA A 6 28.28 -58.98 -18.08
CA ALA A 6 28.95 -57.88 -17.38
C ALA A 6 29.41 -56.78 -18.36
N ILE A 7 29.85 -57.16 -19.56
CA ILE A 7 30.27 -56.24 -20.63
C ILE A 7 29.04 -55.50 -21.20
N ASP A 8 27.94 -56.20 -21.47
CA ASP A 8 26.70 -55.62 -21.97
C ASP A 8 26.07 -54.66 -20.95
N ALA A 9 26.12 -54.99 -19.65
CA ALA A 9 25.71 -54.08 -18.58
C ALA A 9 26.62 -52.84 -18.49
N LEU A 10 27.94 -52.99 -18.67
CA LEU A 10 28.89 -51.87 -18.73
C LEU A 10 28.61 -50.96 -19.93
N LEU A 11 28.34 -51.54 -21.12
CA LEU A 11 28.01 -50.81 -22.34
C LEU A 11 26.64 -50.11 -22.26
N ALA A 12 25.64 -50.73 -21.64
CA ALA A 12 24.34 -50.09 -21.37
C ALA A 12 24.45 -48.96 -20.32
N GLY A 13 25.39 -49.07 -19.37
CA GLY A 13 25.73 -48.01 -18.43
C GLY A 13 26.59 -46.88 -19.04
N ALA A 14 27.29 -47.13 -20.15
CA ALA A 14 28.21 -46.20 -20.80
C ALA A 14 27.51 -45.07 -21.59
N ARG A 15 26.65 -44.30 -20.91
CA ARG A 15 26.14 -43.02 -21.43
C ARG A 15 27.30 -42.07 -21.66
N LYS A 16 27.36 -41.45 -22.84
CA LYS A 16 28.30 -40.35 -23.12
C LYS A 16 27.91 -39.15 -22.26
N GLU A 17 28.70 -38.86 -21.22
CA GLU A 17 28.43 -37.74 -20.32
C GLU A 17 28.28 -36.43 -21.10
N VAL A 18 27.28 -35.63 -20.72
CA VAL A 18 27.06 -34.32 -21.36
C VAL A 18 28.23 -33.41 -21.00
N ALA A 19 28.88 -32.83 -22.01
CA ALA A 19 29.96 -31.88 -21.83
C ALA A 19 29.41 -30.60 -21.20
N LEU A 20 29.98 -30.20 -20.06
CA LEU A 20 29.61 -28.96 -19.37
C LEU A 20 30.58 -27.83 -19.76
N PRO A 21 30.12 -26.57 -19.81
CA PRO A 21 30.99 -25.40 -19.89
C PRO A 21 32.05 -25.34 -18.77
N PRO A 22 33.13 -24.55 -18.91
CA PRO A 22 34.06 -24.22 -17.83
C PRO A 22 33.34 -23.61 -16.62
N ALA A 23 33.92 -23.78 -15.42
CA ALA A 23 33.23 -23.50 -14.16
C ALA A 23 32.77 -22.03 -14.00
N GLU A 24 33.61 -21.07 -14.38
CA GLU A 24 33.23 -19.65 -14.40
C GLU A 24 32.09 -19.36 -15.38
N GLU A 25 32.06 -20.01 -16.56
CA GLU A 25 30.97 -19.83 -17.53
C GLU A 25 29.62 -20.32 -16.95
N ARG A 26 29.63 -21.40 -16.15
CA ARG A 26 28.44 -21.87 -15.43
C ARG A 26 27.92 -20.83 -14.44
N ARG A 27 28.85 -20.13 -13.78
CA ARG A 27 28.56 -19.08 -12.81
C ARG A 27 28.00 -17.84 -13.52
N THR A 28 28.65 -17.36 -14.57
CA THR A 28 28.20 -16.23 -15.39
C THR A 28 26.80 -16.45 -15.94
N LEU A 29 26.52 -17.62 -16.54
CA LEU A 29 25.19 -17.97 -17.07
C LEU A 29 24.08 -17.99 -16.00
N ARG A 30 24.43 -18.21 -14.73
CA ARG A 30 23.49 -18.08 -13.60
C ARG A 30 23.33 -16.62 -13.17
N GLU A 31 24.44 -15.87 -13.08
CA GLU A 31 24.47 -14.49 -12.57
C GLU A 31 23.86 -13.49 -13.56
N GLU A 32 24.07 -13.64 -14.87
CA GLU A 32 23.40 -12.85 -15.92
C GLU A 32 21.88 -13.09 -15.97
N LEU A 33 21.43 -14.30 -15.60
CA LEU A 33 20.00 -14.58 -15.39
C LEU A 33 19.46 -14.09 -14.03
N ASN A 34 20.28 -13.42 -13.22
CA ASN A 34 19.93 -12.93 -11.88
C ASN A 34 19.43 -14.04 -10.92
N LEU A 35 19.92 -15.28 -11.11
CA LEU A 35 19.55 -16.43 -10.28
C LEU A 35 20.55 -16.63 -9.13
N SER A 36 20.05 -16.86 -7.92
CA SER A 36 20.89 -17.22 -6.78
C SER A 36 21.23 -18.72 -6.75
N ARG A 37 22.34 -19.09 -6.11
CA ARG A 37 22.72 -20.50 -5.91
C ARG A 37 21.62 -21.31 -5.20
N PRO A 38 20.91 -20.81 -4.17
CA PRO A 38 19.80 -21.53 -3.55
C PRO A 38 18.63 -21.82 -4.50
N GLN A 39 18.21 -20.86 -5.34
CA GLN A 39 17.12 -21.07 -6.30
C GLN A 39 17.47 -22.17 -7.32
N LEU A 40 18.70 -22.15 -7.86
CA LEU A 40 19.16 -23.17 -8.79
C LEU A 40 19.31 -24.55 -8.10
N ALA A 41 19.81 -24.56 -6.86
CA ALA A 41 19.93 -25.79 -6.07
C ALA A 41 18.56 -26.44 -5.79
N GLN A 42 17.55 -25.63 -5.44
CA GLN A 42 16.18 -26.08 -5.22
C GLN A 42 15.58 -26.68 -6.51
N ALA A 43 15.73 -26.02 -7.65
CA ALA A 43 15.25 -26.52 -8.95
C ALA A 43 15.94 -27.83 -9.40
N LEU A 44 17.17 -28.06 -8.95
CA LEU A 44 17.95 -29.28 -9.25
C LEU A 44 17.81 -30.37 -8.17
N GLY A 45 17.19 -30.08 -7.01
CA GLY A 45 17.04 -31.02 -5.91
C GLY A 45 18.33 -31.28 -5.12
N VAL A 46 19.22 -30.28 -5.02
CA VAL A 46 20.53 -30.37 -4.35
C VAL A 46 20.72 -29.23 -3.32
N SER A 47 21.86 -29.23 -2.61
CA SER A 47 22.20 -28.13 -1.69
C SER A 47 22.83 -26.93 -2.42
N PRO A 48 22.72 -25.69 -1.88
CA PRO A 48 23.41 -24.52 -2.43
C PRO A 48 24.94 -24.67 -2.45
N SER A 49 25.50 -25.41 -1.50
CA SER A 49 26.93 -25.75 -1.42
C SER A 49 27.38 -26.71 -2.53
N THR A 50 26.48 -27.60 -2.99
CA THR A 50 26.74 -28.48 -4.13
C THR A 50 26.84 -27.68 -5.43
N VAL A 51 25.92 -26.73 -5.65
CA VAL A 51 25.98 -25.80 -6.80
C VAL A 51 27.23 -24.90 -6.74
N ALA A 52 27.57 -24.36 -5.56
CA ALA A 52 28.80 -23.59 -5.38
C ALA A 52 30.05 -24.40 -5.75
N GLY A 53 30.09 -25.70 -5.40
CA GLY A 53 31.16 -26.61 -5.81
C GLY A 53 31.24 -26.81 -7.32
N TRP A 54 30.11 -26.85 -8.03
CA TRP A 54 30.10 -27.00 -9.50
C TRP A 54 30.57 -25.75 -10.26
N GLU A 55 30.35 -24.58 -9.67
CA GLU A 55 30.88 -23.30 -10.13
C GLU A 55 32.35 -23.09 -9.74
N SER A 56 32.87 -23.84 -8.75
CA SER A 56 34.28 -23.85 -8.35
C SER A 56 35.07 -25.04 -8.92
N GLY A 57 34.62 -25.64 -10.03
CA GLY A 57 35.36 -26.66 -10.78
C GLY A 57 35.15 -28.13 -10.40
N ARG A 58 34.23 -28.45 -9.48
CA ARG A 58 33.71 -29.83 -9.36
C ARG A 58 32.72 -30.10 -10.50
N ASP A 59 32.56 -31.35 -10.89
CA ASP A 59 31.55 -31.76 -11.87
C ASP A 59 30.43 -32.60 -11.22
N PRO A 60 29.16 -32.41 -11.60
CA PRO A 60 28.08 -33.34 -11.28
C PRO A 60 28.17 -34.63 -12.11
N SER A 61 27.57 -35.70 -11.58
CA SER A 61 27.44 -37.00 -12.24
C SER A 61 25.97 -37.43 -12.36
N GLY A 62 25.71 -38.42 -13.23
CA GLY A 62 24.38 -39.02 -13.42
C GLY A 62 23.29 -38.04 -13.87
N GLU A 63 22.03 -38.32 -13.51
CA GLU A 63 20.84 -37.53 -13.90
C GLU A 63 20.94 -36.05 -13.50
N VAL A 64 21.61 -35.75 -12.39
CA VAL A 64 21.84 -34.37 -11.92
C VAL A 64 22.75 -33.61 -12.90
N ARG A 65 23.71 -34.28 -13.54
CA ARG A 65 24.53 -33.71 -14.63
C ARG A 65 23.67 -33.37 -15.85
N GLU A 66 22.77 -34.27 -16.25
CA GLU A 66 21.86 -34.08 -17.38
C GLU A 66 20.92 -32.88 -17.13
N ARG A 67 20.34 -32.77 -15.93
CA ARG A 67 19.48 -31.63 -15.52
C ARG A 67 20.24 -30.30 -15.42
N TYR A 68 21.47 -30.31 -14.92
CA TYR A 68 22.31 -29.10 -14.85
C TYR A 68 22.78 -28.64 -16.23
N ALA A 69 23.14 -29.56 -17.13
CA ALA A 69 23.45 -29.25 -18.52
C ALA A 69 22.25 -28.64 -19.26
N TYR A 70 21.05 -29.18 -19.04
CA TYR A 70 19.80 -28.62 -19.58
C TYR A 70 19.56 -27.18 -19.11
N PHE A 71 19.74 -26.89 -17.81
CA PHE A 71 19.68 -25.52 -17.28
C PHE A 71 20.68 -24.59 -17.99
N LEU A 72 21.96 -24.98 -18.08
CA LEU A 72 23.01 -24.16 -18.69
C LEU A 72 22.77 -23.92 -20.19
N GLN A 73 22.27 -24.90 -20.93
CA GLN A 73 21.90 -24.72 -22.33
C GLN A 73 20.66 -23.82 -22.48
N GLY A 74 19.67 -23.95 -21.60
CA GLY A 74 18.51 -23.05 -21.55
C GLY A 74 18.92 -21.60 -21.24
N ALA A 75 19.89 -21.41 -20.33
CA ALA A 75 20.46 -20.12 -20.01
C ALA A 75 21.15 -19.48 -21.22
N LYS A 76 22.06 -20.21 -21.89
CA LYS A 76 22.70 -19.76 -23.14
C LYS A 76 21.68 -19.33 -24.18
N THR A 77 20.67 -20.16 -24.45
CA THR A 77 19.64 -19.84 -25.45
C THR A 77 18.84 -18.59 -25.08
N LYS A 78 18.50 -18.41 -23.80
CA LYS A 78 17.74 -17.24 -23.32
C LYS A 78 18.57 -15.95 -23.38
N LEU A 79 19.85 -16.02 -23.02
CA LEU A 79 20.77 -14.87 -23.06
C LEU A 79 21.12 -14.48 -24.50
N ALA A 80 21.35 -15.46 -25.39
CA ALA A 80 21.53 -15.21 -26.82
C ALA A 80 20.29 -14.59 -27.47
N ALA A 81 19.08 -15.04 -27.12
CA ALA A 81 17.83 -14.44 -27.61
C ALA A 81 17.64 -13.01 -27.09
N ALA A 82 18.01 -12.73 -25.84
CA ALA A 82 18.00 -11.36 -25.30
C ALA A 82 19.01 -10.45 -26.03
N ALA A 83 20.23 -10.94 -26.27
CA ALA A 83 21.25 -10.20 -27.02
C ALA A 83 20.81 -9.89 -28.45
N MET A 84 20.24 -10.86 -29.18
CA MET A 84 19.69 -10.64 -30.52
C MET A 84 18.57 -9.59 -30.51
N ALA A 85 17.67 -9.62 -29.52
CA ALA A 85 16.61 -8.62 -29.37
C ALA A 85 17.13 -7.20 -29.04
N THR A 86 18.33 -7.06 -28.44
CA THR A 86 18.99 -5.75 -28.27
C THR A 86 19.77 -5.29 -29.50
N PHE A 87 20.24 -6.20 -30.36
CA PHE A 87 20.98 -5.84 -31.59
C PHE A 87 20.08 -5.39 -32.75
N GLU A 88 18.76 -5.57 -32.67
CA GLU A 88 17.80 -5.03 -33.66
C GLU A 88 17.38 -3.57 -33.36
N ASP A 89 17.74 -3.01 -32.21
CA ASP A 89 17.32 -1.67 -31.72
C ASP A 89 18.50 -0.70 -31.45
N VAL A 90 19.76 -1.15 -31.64
CA VAL A 90 20.96 -0.34 -31.37
C VAL A 90 21.96 -0.41 -32.53
N GLY A 91 21.98 0.66 -33.34
CA GLY A 91 23.14 1.04 -34.15
C GLY A 91 23.88 2.18 -33.47
N ASP A 92 25.22 2.14 -33.51
CA ASP A 92 26.17 3.16 -33.04
C ASP A 92 26.08 3.57 -31.54
N GLU A 93 26.86 2.90 -30.67
CA GLU A 93 28.16 3.43 -30.18
C GLU A 93 28.91 2.41 -29.28
N GLU A 94 30.23 2.58 -29.12
CA GLU A 94 31.16 1.68 -28.39
C GLU A 94 31.62 2.23 -27.01
N PRO A 95 32.25 1.43 -26.11
CA PRO A 95 31.99 1.52 -24.67
C PRO A 95 33.18 1.87 -23.75
N GLN A 96 32.88 2.34 -22.53
CA GLN A 96 33.70 2.31 -21.30
C GLN A 96 32.81 2.70 -20.08
N GLU A 97 33.01 2.29 -18.82
CA GLU A 97 33.94 1.33 -18.20
C GLU A 97 33.32 0.79 -16.87
N ALA A 98 33.93 -0.22 -16.22
CA ALA A 98 33.36 -0.96 -15.07
C ALA A 98 33.76 -0.40 -13.67
N PRO A 99 33.04 -0.73 -12.57
CA PRO A 99 33.06 0.06 -11.34
C PRO A 99 34.07 -0.38 -10.26
N GLY A 100 34.36 0.53 -9.33
CA GLY A 100 35.08 0.24 -8.07
C GLY A 100 34.14 -0.09 -6.91
N SER A 101 34.59 -0.97 -6.00
CA SER A 101 33.90 -1.35 -4.76
C SER A 101 34.23 -0.43 -3.58
N ASP A 102 33.43 -0.46 -2.51
CA ASP A 102 33.89 -1.05 -1.24
C ASP A 102 32.84 -1.05 -0.10
N ALA A 103 32.96 -2.08 0.74
CA ALA A 103 32.62 -2.22 2.17
C ALA A 103 31.25 -1.73 2.75
N GLU A 104 30.55 -2.67 3.40
CA GLU A 104 29.60 -2.39 4.50
C GLU A 104 30.33 -1.82 5.75
N PRO A 105 29.58 -1.26 6.72
CA PRO A 105 29.36 -2.09 7.92
C PRO A 105 27.97 -1.98 8.59
N ALA A 106 27.32 -3.14 8.71
CA ALA A 106 26.67 -3.73 9.90
C ALA A 106 25.86 -2.91 10.95
N ALA A 107 24.79 -3.60 11.40
CA ALA A 107 24.11 -3.57 12.70
C ALA A 107 22.94 -2.58 12.93
N GLY A 108 21.86 -3.09 13.53
CA GLY A 108 20.62 -2.35 13.82
C GLY A 108 19.39 -3.24 14.09
N GLN A 109 19.50 -4.18 15.03
CA GLN A 109 18.32 -4.90 15.59
C GLN A 109 17.78 -4.11 16.80
N ASP A 110 16.46 -4.04 16.94
CA ASP A 110 15.75 -3.40 18.06
C ASP A 110 14.32 -3.96 18.18
N ASP A 111 13.70 -3.80 19.36
CA ASP A 111 12.37 -4.23 19.85
C ASP A 111 12.44 -5.18 21.08
N ASP A 112 12.86 -4.67 22.25
CA ASP A 112 12.70 -5.35 23.56
C ASP A 112 12.35 -4.34 24.70
N VAL A 113 11.82 -4.82 25.84
CA VAL A 113 11.30 -3.98 26.94
C VAL A 113 11.90 -4.37 28.31
N ASP A 114 12.53 -3.43 28.99
CA ASP A 114 13.32 -3.67 30.20
C ASP A 114 12.57 -3.42 31.52
N VAL A 115 12.97 -4.16 32.57
CA VAL A 115 12.48 -4.03 33.95
C VAL A 115 13.56 -3.39 34.83
N LEU A 116 13.23 -2.25 35.46
CA LEU A 116 14.15 -1.48 36.28
C LEU A 116 14.32 -2.10 37.68
N VAL A 117 15.54 -2.54 37.98
CA VAL A 117 15.93 -3.13 39.28
C VAL A 117 15.73 -2.15 40.45
N VAL A 118 15.92 -0.85 40.21
CA VAL A 118 15.59 0.24 41.15
C VAL A 118 14.56 1.15 40.49
N PRO A 119 13.40 1.42 41.12
CA PRO A 119 12.37 2.28 40.53
C PRO A 119 12.86 3.70 40.24
N GLN A 120 12.45 4.29 39.12
CA GLN A 120 12.85 5.63 38.68
C GLN A 120 11.63 6.51 38.33
N PRO A 121 11.72 7.85 38.43
CA PRO A 121 10.60 8.74 38.11
C PRO A 121 10.10 8.56 36.67
N CYS A 122 8.82 8.26 36.53
CA CYS A 122 8.11 8.10 35.27
C CYS A 122 8.13 9.42 34.48
N VAL A 123 8.53 9.38 33.21
CA VAL A 123 8.61 10.59 32.36
C VAL A 123 7.25 11.24 32.07
N LEU A 124 6.14 10.56 32.37
CA LEU A 124 4.77 11.04 32.13
C LEU A 124 4.09 11.63 33.38
N CYS A 125 4.43 11.17 34.59
CA CYS A 125 3.75 11.60 35.83
C CYS A 125 4.68 11.83 37.04
N GLY A 126 5.98 11.58 36.92
CA GLY A 126 6.98 11.76 37.98
C GLY A 126 6.99 10.72 39.10
N GLN A 127 5.98 9.82 39.19
CA GLN A 127 5.96 8.74 40.18
C GLN A 127 6.90 7.58 39.80
N LEU A 128 7.30 6.76 40.77
CA LEU A 128 8.35 5.75 40.59
C LEU A 128 7.90 4.53 39.76
N ALA A 129 8.19 4.56 38.46
CA ALA A 129 8.00 3.45 37.53
C ALA A 129 9.06 2.36 37.69
N ARG A 130 8.70 1.14 37.27
CA ARG A 130 9.55 -0.08 37.32
C ARG A 130 9.89 -0.65 35.94
N HIS A 131 9.49 0.01 34.86
CA HIS A 131 9.69 -0.46 33.50
C HIS A 131 10.32 0.65 32.65
N GLN A 132 11.07 0.27 31.62
CA GLN A 132 11.76 1.17 30.71
C GLN A 132 11.39 0.79 29.27
N VAL A 133 10.88 1.76 28.51
CA VAL A 133 10.47 1.55 27.11
C VAL A 133 11.25 2.54 26.24
N ALA A 134 11.94 2.04 25.21
CA ALA A 134 12.80 2.84 24.33
C ALA A 134 13.77 3.79 25.09
N GLY A 135 14.30 3.31 26.23
CA GLY A 135 15.22 4.08 27.09
C GLY A 135 14.57 4.96 28.16
N PHE A 136 13.24 5.10 28.23
CA PHE A 136 12.57 6.00 29.19
C PHE A 136 11.80 5.26 30.29
N PRO A 137 12.00 5.57 31.59
CA PRO A 137 11.20 5.03 32.69
C PRO A 137 9.72 5.43 32.57
N GLN A 138 8.81 4.46 32.51
CA GLN A 138 7.38 4.70 32.53
C GLN A 138 6.57 3.47 32.98
N HIS A 139 5.29 3.68 33.29
CA HIS A 139 4.34 2.61 33.54
C HIS A 139 3.96 1.91 32.22
N LEU A 140 3.61 0.62 32.30
CA LEU A 140 3.14 -0.15 31.14
C LEU A 140 1.61 -0.03 30.96
N ASP A 141 0.87 0.20 32.04
CA ASP A 141 -0.55 0.56 32.00
C ASP A 141 -0.70 2.08 32.26
N PRO A 142 -1.32 2.86 31.34
CA PRO A 142 -1.62 4.27 31.54
C PRO A 142 -2.45 4.57 32.81
N ALA A 143 -3.21 3.61 33.33
CA ALA A 143 -3.98 3.77 34.58
C ALA A 143 -3.08 3.95 35.81
N GLU A 144 -1.87 3.38 35.82
CA GLU A 144 -0.88 3.57 36.90
C GLU A 144 -0.38 5.03 36.96
N CYS A 145 -0.43 5.78 35.85
CA CYS A 145 -0.16 7.22 35.84
C CYS A 145 -1.29 8.07 36.44
N ALA A 146 -2.48 7.50 36.71
CA ALA A 146 -3.70 8.25 37.03
C ALA A 146 -4.18 8.14 38.49
N ALA A 147 -3.46 7.40 39.36
CA ALA A 147 -3.91 7.11 40.73
C ALA A 147 -3.24 8.01 41.81
N PRO A 148 -3.97 8.97 42.43
CA PRO A 148 -3.46 9.74 43.57
C PRO A 148 -3.59 8.97 44.90
N GLY A 149 -2.59 8.16 45.26
CA GLY A 149 -2.58 7.38 46.49
C GLY A 149 -1.65 7.90 47.59
N THR A 150 -2.19 8.42 48.69
CA THR A 150 -1.58 8.44 50.05
C THR A 150 -2.63 8.84 51.12
N PRO A 151 -2.46 8.51 52.43
CA PRO A 151 -3.60 8.27 53.34
C PRO A 151 -4.09 9.45 54.20
N GLN A 152 -5.29 9.27 54.75
CA GLN A 152 -6.05 10.16 55.63
C GLN A 152 -5.68 10.03 57.13
N PRO A 153 -5.65 11.16 57.86
CA PRO A 153 -5.95 11.23 59.31
C PRO A 153 -7.21 12.07 59.64
N ALA A 154 -7.61 12.05 60.92
CA ALA A 154 -8.90 12.49 61.50
C ALA A 154 -9.39 13.95 61.27
N ALA A 155 -10.69 14.15 61.56
CA ALA A 155 -11.48 15.40 61.47
C ALA A 155 -11.86 15.95 62.87
N PRO A 156 -12.75 16.97 63.07
CA PRO A 156 -13.41 17.93 62.15
C PRO A 156 -13.06 19.41 62.53
N ALA A 157 -13.79 20.52 62.31
CA ALA A 157 -15.12 20.95 61.77
C ALA A 157 -14.94 22.42 61.18
N VAL A 158 -15.84 23.42 61.07
CA VAL A 158 -17.23 23.75 61.51
C VAL A 158 -17.86 24.79 60.54
N SER A 159 -19.16 24.66 60.21
CA SER A 159 -20.10 25.69 59.64
C SER A 159 -19.82 26.39 58.27
N ALA A 160 -20.91 26.91 57.68
CA ALA A 160 -21.04 27.55 56.35
C ALA A 160 -21.75 28.94 56.50
N PRO A 161 -22.34 29.64 55.49
CA PRO A 161 -22.41 29.44 54.01
C PRO A 161 -22.31 30.75 53.14
N THR A 162 -22.63 30.65 51.83
CA THR A 162 -23.02 31.73 50.85
C THR A 162 -21.94 32.75 50.41
N ALA A 163 -21.97 33.38 49.22
CA ALA A 163 -23.00 33.57 48.19
C ALA A 163 -22.44 33.62 46.73
N SER A 164 -23.30 33.79 45.71
CA SER A 164 -22.96 33.75 44.26
C SER A 164 -23.16 35.11 43.56
N VAL A 165 -22.31 35.45 42.57
CA VAL A 165 -22.55 36.52 41.57
C VAL A 165 -21.94 36.13 40.21
N SER A 166 -22.63 36.46 39.11
CA SER A 166 -22.18 36.23 37.72
C SER A 166 -21.26 37.33 37.18
N ALA A 167 -20.52 37.04 36.09
CA ALA A 167 -19.77 38.04 35.33
C ALA A 167 -20.01 37.90 33.82
N ALA A 168 -19.98 39.03 33.10
CA ALA A 168 -20.24 39.17 31.66
C ALA A 168 -18.92 39.22 30.84
N PRO A 169 -18.94 39.07 29.49
CA PRO A 169 -17.75 38.73 28.71
C PRO A 169 -16.86 39.94 28.33
N ALA A 170 -15.60 39.63 27.98
CA ALA A 170 -14.58 40.54 27.51
C ALA A 170 -14.16 40.23 26.04
N PRO A 171 -13.55 41.17 25.28
CA PRO A 171 -13.69 41.22 23.83
C PRO A 171 -12.66 40.44 23.01
N ALA A 172 -13.02 40.17 21.75
CA ALA A 172 -12.15 39.57 20.73
C ALA A 172 -11.00 40.50 20.30
N ARG A 173 -9.93 39.90 19.76
CA ARG A 173 -8.78 40.59 19.13
C ARG A 173 -8.60 40.12 17.67
N PRO A 174 -7.99 40.95 16.79
CA PRO A 174 -8.09 40.78 15.35
C PRO A 174 -7.14 39.72 14.78
N ALA A 175 -7.44 39.29 13.55
CA ALA A 175 -6.64 38.34 12.78
C ALA A 175 -5.25 38.88 12.43
N ALA A 176 -4.28 37.97 12.31
CA ALA A 176 -2.95 38.24 11.78
C ALA A 176 -2.63 37.24 10.67
N ALA A 177 -2.62 37.71 9.41
CA ALA A 177 -2.15 36.91 8.29
C ALA A 177 -0.64 36.65 8.43
N ARG A 178 -0.21 35.41 8.27
CA ARG A 178 1.21 35.02 8.24
C ARG A 178 1.46 33.93 7.19
N GLY A 179 1.70 34.37 5.95
CA GLY A 179 2.54 33.60 5.03
C GLY A 179 3.98 33.63 5.57
N GLY A 180 4.61 32.46 5.65
CA GLY A 180 5.93 32.31 6.27
C GLY A 180 6.12 30.89 6.80
N GLN A 181 6.49 29.96 5.92
CA GLN A 181 6.83 28.60 6.33
C GLN A 181 8.11 28.63 7.17
N GLY A 182 8.04 28.10 8.39
CA GLY A 182 9.22 27.94 9.25
C GLY A 182 10.16 26.88 8.69
N VAL A 183 11.44 27.22 8.57
CA VAL A 183 12.48 26.28 8.13
C VAL A 183 12.65 25.19 9.19
N ARG A 184 12.52 23.92 8.79
CA ARG A 184 12.86 22.79 9.66
C ARG A 184 14.38 22.74 9.88
N ILE A 185 14.75 22.32 11.08
CA ILE A 185 16.15 22.20 11.50
C ILE A 185 16.43 20.80 12.04
N VAL A 186 17.63 20.31 11.75
CA VAL A 186 18.14 19.02 12.22
C VAL A 186 19.38 19.21 13.09
N ALA A 187 19.63 18.26 13.99
CA ALA A 187 20.81 18.28 14.85
C ALA A 187 22.06 17.80 14.09
N ALA A 188 23.07 18.65 13.99
CA ALA A 188 24.37 18.36 13.39
C ALA A 188 25.46 18.50 14.46
N GLY A 189 25.61 17.44 15.27
CA GLY A 189 26.51 17.45 16.42
C GLY A 189 26.08 18.50 17.46
N ARG A 190 26.95 19.47 17.76
CA ARG A 190 26.67 20.57 18.71
C ARG A 190 25.99 21.80 18.08
N ARG A 191 25.55 21.72 16.82
CA ARG A 191 24.85 22.80 16.11
C ARG A 191 23.51 22.28 15.58
N VAL A 192 22.59 23.19 15.33
CA VAL A 192 21.48 22.93 14.41
C VAL A 192 21.87 23.41 13.02
N GLN A 193 21.48 22.66 12.00
CA GLN A 193 21.49 23.10 10.61
C GLN A 193 20.03 23.14 10.11
N PRO A 194 19.71 23.88 9.03
CA PRO A 194 18.50 23.56 8.28
C PRO A 194 18.48 22.06 7.95
N GLU A 195 17.29 21.47 7.88
CA GLU A 195 17.10 20.21 7.17
C GLU A 195 17.54 20.48 5.72
N ASP A 196 18.72 19.97 5.33
CA ASP A 196 19.21 20.11 3.95
C ASP A 196 18.11 19.59 3.04
N ALA A 197 17.58 20.49 2.20
CA ALA A 197 16.31 20.26 1.55
C ALA A 197 16.46 19.14 0.51
N GLU A 198 16.10 17.91 0.93
CA GLU A 198 15.99 16.71 0.10
C GLU A 198 15.50 17.13 -1.29
N PRO A 199 16.32 16.94 -2.34
CA PRO A 199 16.13 17.63 -3.61
C PRO A 199 14.73 17.32 -4.13
N ASP A 200 13.95 18.36 -4.44
CA ASP A 200 12.58 18.23 -4.92
C ASP A 200 12.60 17.68 -6.36
N LEU A 201 12.81 16.37 -6.48
CA LEU A 201 12.96 15.66 -7.74
C LEU A 201 11.77 15.94 -8.66
N ILE A 202 10.56 16.03 -8.11
CA ILE A 202 9.34 16.34 -8.87
C ILE A 202 9.43 17.74 -9.49
N ARG A 203 9.72 18.79 -8.70
CA ARG A 203 9.88 20.14 -9.26
C ARG A 203 11.09 20.23 -10.21
N GLN A 204 12.19 19.54 -9.92
CA GLN A 204 13.38 19.52 -10.77
C GLN A 204 13.06 18.92 -12.14
N THR A 205 12.42 17.74 -12.20
CA THR A 205 11.99 17.12 -13.46
C THR A 205 10.99 17.99 -14.21
N VAL A 206 9.97 18.56 -13.55
CA VAL A 206 9.00 19.45 -14.21
C VAL A 206 9.69 20.69 -14.80
N THR A 207 10.59 21.31 -14.04
CA THR A 207 11.37 22.49 -14.51
C THR A 207 12.27 22.13 -15.70
N GLN A 208 12.94 20.97 -15.65
CA GLN A 208 13.81 20.48 -16.72
C GLN A 208 13.03 20.19 -18.00
N VAL A 209 11.89 19.50 -17.90
CA VAL A 209 11.07 19.14 -19.07
C VAL A 209 10.39 20.37 -19.67
N LEU A 210 9.89 21.31 -18.85
CA LEU A 210 9.38 22.60 -19.36
C LEU A 210 10.47 23.39 -20.11
N ALA A 211 11.71 23.39 -19.63
CA ALA A 211 12.83 24.03 -20.33
C ALA A 211 13.19 23.30 -21.65
N GLN A 212 13.19 21.96 -21.66
CA GLN A 212 13.42 21.15 -22.87
C GLN A 212 12.36 21.40 -23.95
N HIS A 213 11.11 21.64 -23.55
CA HIS A 213 9.99 21.97 -24.44
C HIS A 213 9.79 23.49 -24.63
N ALA A 214 10.78 24.31 -24.29
CA ALA A 214 10.77 25.78 -24.45
C ALA A 214 9.54 26.51 -23.86
N GLY A 215 8.92 25.94 -22.82
CA GLY A 215 7.71 26.45 -22.18
C GLY A 215 6.39 25.96 -22.77
N ASP A 216 6.40 25.05 -23.76
CA ASP A 216 5.19 24.36 -24.22
C ASP A 216 4.63 23.45 -23.12
N VAL A 217 3.58 23.95 -22.46
CA VAL A 217 2.87 23.31 -21.36
C VAL A 217 2.25 21.98 -21.77
N GLU A 218 1.70 21.85 -22.98
CA GLU A 218 1.01 20.64 -23.43
C GLU A 218 2.03 19.55 -23.79
N ALA A 219 3.07 19.90 -24.55
CA ALA A 219 4.14 18.97 -24.91
C ALA A 219 4.94 18.52 -23.68
N ALA A 220 5.27 19.44 -22.76
CA ALA A 220 5.94 19.10 -21.50
C ALA A 220 5.09 18.18 -20.63
N THR A 221 3.78 18.46 -20.50
CA THR A 221 2.85 17.57 -19.76
C THR A 221 2.78 16.19 -20.42
N ALA A 222 2.67 16.11 -21.75
CA ALA A 222 2.66 14.84 -22.47
C ALA A 222 3.97 14.04 -22.33
N ALA A 223 5.12 14.71 -22.19
CA ALA A 223 6.40 14.08 -21.89
C ALA A 223 6.46 13.56 -20.44
N LEU A 224 6.08 14.40 -19.46
CA LEU A 224 6.00 14.02 -18.04
C LEU A 224 5.04 12.85 -17.80
N VAL A 225 3.87 12.83 -18.45
CA VAL A 225 2.90 11.74 -18.42
C VAL A 225 3.53 10.42 -18.88
N LYS A 226 4.44 10.42 -19.86
CA LYS A 226 5.16 9.22 -20.31
C LYS A 226 6.20 8.76 -19.28
N ARG A 227 6.95 9.69 -18.69
CA ARG A 227 7.99 9.41 -17.67
C ARG A 227 7.48 8.99 -16.29
N ALA A 228 6.20 9.23 -15.99
CA ALA A 228 5.62 9.05 -14.66
C ALA A 228 5.72 7.63 -14.03
N ILE A 229 6.12 6.58 -14.77
CA ILE A 229 6.43 5.25 -14.22
C ILE A 229 7.89 5.17 -13.73
N PRO A 230 8.93 5.31 -14.58
CA PRO A 230 10.31 5.28 -14.11
C PRO A 230 10.60 6.37 -13.07
N ASP A 231 10.03 7.57 -13.22
CA ASP A 231 10.28 8.66 -12.27
C ASP A 231 9.60 8.43 -10.89
N VAL A 232 8.50 7.66 -10.81
CA VAL A 232 7.91 7.28 -9.50
C VAL A 232 8.59 6.06 -8.87
N MET A 233 9.19 5.17 -9.68
CA MET A 233 10.05 4.10 -9.18
C MET A 233 11.37 4.65 -8.62
N ALA A 234 12.03 5.55 -9.35
CA ALA A 234 13.20 6.28 -8.85
C ALA A 234 12.90 7.07 -7.56
N LEU A 235 11.69 7.65 -7.43
CA LEU A 235 11.25 8.32 -6.20
C LEU A 235 10.94 7.33 -5.06
N LEU A 236 10.42 6.14 -5.36
CA LEU A 236 10.24 5.07 -4.36
C LEU A 236 11.61 4.67 -3.78
N ASP A 237 12.59 4.36 -4.63
CA ASP A 237 13.91 3.95 -4.14
C ASP A 237 14.69 5.09 -3.47
N HIS A 238 14.56 6.33 -3.95
CA HIS A 238 15.12 7.49 -3.25
C HIS A 238 14.52 7.64 -1.84
N THR A 239 13.18 7.64 -1.73
CA THR A 239 12.52 7.78 -0.41
C THR A 239 12.77 6.57 0.51
N ARG A 240 13.06 5.39 -0.03
CA ARG A 240 13.40 4.18 0.74
C ARG A 240 14.82 4.14 1.31
N LYS A 241 15.73 5.05 0.92
CA LYS A 241 17.07 5.14 1.52
C LYS A 241 16.95 5.25 3.06
N GLY A 242 17.69 4.40 3.76
CA GLY A 242 17.62 4.27 5.23
C GLY A 242 16.30 3.72 5.78
N GLY A 243 15.53 2.94 5.01
CA GLY A 243 14.33 2.25 5.50
C GLY A 243 14.65 0.95 6.26
N ARG A 244 13.83 0.59 7.26
CA ARG A 244 13.97 -0.65 8.06
C ARG A 244 13.72 -1.94 7.26
N TYR A 245 13.08 -1.85 6.09
CA TYR A 245 12.63 -3.01 5.32
C TYR A 245 12.95 -2.88 3.84
N ASP A 246 13.48 -3.95 3.27
CA ASP A 246 13.60 -4.09 1.83
C ASP A 246 12.31 -4.57 1.17
N ILE A 247 12.08 -4.07 -0.04
CA ILE A 247 11.00 -4.54 -0.90
C ILE A 247 11.52 -5.78 -1.64
N VAL A 248 10.99 -6.94 -1.28
CA VAL A 248 11.06 -8.11 -2.16
C VAL A 248 10.22 -7.76 -3.40
N ALA A 249 10.90 -7.40 -4.49
CA ALA A 249 10.26 -6.84 -5.68
C ALA A 249 9.53 -7.88 -6.53
N HIS A 250 10.03 -9.12 -6.55
CA HIS A 250 9.47 -10.26 -7.29
C HIS A 250 9.34 -11.48 -6.37
N PRO A 251 8.47 -11.43 -5.34
CA PRO A 251 8.25 -12.56 -4.45
C PRO A 251 7.56 -13.71 -5.20
N TRP A 252 7.67 -14.93 -4.67
CA TRP A 252 6.72 -15.96 -5.06
C TRP A 252 5.32 -15.54 -4.59
N LEU A 253 4.36 -15.52 -5.52
CA LEU A 253 2.93 -15.31 -5.25
C LEU A 253 2.15 -16.61 -5.51
N PRO A 254 1.15 -16.96 -4.69
CA PRO A 254 0.29 -18.13 -4.90
C PRO A 254 -0.61 -17.93 -6.13
N ASP A 255 -1.11 -19.03 -6.72
CA ASP A 255 -1.85 -18.98 -8.00
C ASP A 255 -3.18 -18.22 -7.95
N ILE A 256 -3.77 -18.00 -6.77
CA ILE A 256 -4.92 -17.11 -6.56
C ILE A 256 -4.61 -15.63 -6.89
N LEU A 257 -3.33 -15.24 -6.85
CA LEU A 257 -2.82 -13.90 -7.17
C LEU A 257 -2.21 -13.83 -8.59
N ARG A 258 -2.49 -14.82 -9.44
CA ARG A 258 -2.05 -14.90 -10.84
C ARG A 258 -3.25 -15.00 -11.77
N LYS A 259 -3.19 -14.34 -12.93
CA LYS A 259 -4.29 -14.39 -13.90
C LYS A 259 -4.37 -15.74 -14.58
N GLN A 260 -5.49 -16.42 -14.37
CA GLN A 260 -5.78 -17.72 -14.96
C GLN A 260 -5.97 -17.64 -16.49
N SER A 261 -6.29 -16.46 -17.03
CA SER A 261 -6.14 -16.13 -18.46
C SER A 261 -6.12 -14.62 -18.68
N ALA A 262 -5.61 -14.18 -19.83
CA ALA A 262 -5.49 -12.76 -20.19
C ALA A 262 -6.82 -11.98 -20.31
N ARG A 263 -7.97 -12.66 -20.24
CA ARG A 263 -9.33 -12.06 -20.17
C ARG A 263 -10.18 -12.62 -19.02
N GLY A 264 -9.58 -13.38 -18.11
CA GLY A 264 -10.27 -13.91 -16.94
C GLY A 264 -10.52 -12.82 -15.89
N ALA A 265 -11.46 -13.09 -14.99
CA ALA A 265 -11.55 -12.35 -13.74
C ALA A 265 -10.37 -12.72 -12.83
N ASP A 266 -9.92 -11.76 -12.03
CA ASP A 266 -8.98 -12.03 -10.93
C ASP A 266 -9.74 -12.78 -9.82
N GLN A 267 -9.10 -13.75 -9.13
CA GLN A 267 -9.75 -14.50 -8.05
C GLN A 267 -9.94 -13.65 -6.76
N ILE A 268 -9.17 -12.57 -6.63
CA ILE A 268 -9.22 -11.66 -5.48
C ILE A 268 -10.34 -10.63 -5.67
N TRP A 269 -11.31 -10.67 -4.77
CA TRP A 269 -12.44 -9.75 -4.73
C TRP A 269 -12.06 -8.46 -3.99
N GLU A 270 -11.78 -7.39 -4.74
CA GLU A 270 -11.38 -6.09 -4.21
C GLU A 270 -12.50 -5.32 -3.46
N ALA A 271 -13.75 -5.82 -3.46
CA ALA A 271 -14.91 -5.16 -2.84
C ALA A 271 -15.25 -3.76 -3.42
N ARG A 272 -15.13 -3.59 -4.74
CA ARG A 272 -15.39 -2.30 -5.43
C ARG A 272 -16.83 -1.80 -5.23
N PRO A 273 -17.03 -0.56 -4.72
CA PRO A 273 -18.35 0.05 -4.57
C PRO A 273 -19.06 0.25 -5.91
N LYS A 274 -20.32 -0.21 -5.95
CA LYS A 274 -21.27 -0.03 -7.06
C LYS A 274 -22.70 -0.09 -6.48
N TRP A 275 -22.97 0.75 -5.49
CA TRP A 275 -24.23 0.74 -4.74
C TRP A 275 -25.02 2.02 -4.99
N THR A 276 -26.34 1.87 -5.09
CA THR A 276 -27.33 2.95 -5.12
C THR A 276 -28.43 2.57 -4.14
N ARG A 277 -28.87 3.52 -3.29
CA ARG A 277 -29.99 3.34 -2.37
C ARG A 277 -31.24 2.90 -3.15
N PRO A 278 -31.95 1.83 -2.72
CA PRO A 278 -33.09 1.31 -3.47
C PRO A 278 -34.32 2.24 -3.45
N GLU A 279 -34.58 2.89 -2.32
CA GLU A 279 -35.74 3.78 -2.13
C GLU A 279 -35.36 5.09 -1.45
N LEU A 280 -35.97 6.19 -1.91
CA LEU A 280 -35.91 7.52 -1.28
C LEU A 280 -37.27 7.85 -0.63
N PRO A 281 -37.31 8.72 0.41
CA PRO A 281 -38.57 9.23 0.94
C PRO A 281 -39.41 9.94 -0.14
N ALA A 282 -40.72 10.05 0.06
CA ALA A 282 -41.58 10.80 -0.84
C ALA A 282 -41.21 12.30 -0.88
N GLY A 283 -41.15 12.86 -2.08
CA GLY A 283 -40.77 14.26 -2.35
C GLY A 283 -39.79 14.39 -3.52
N ALA A 284 -39.37 15.61 -3.81
CA ALA A 284 -38.21 15.90 -4.64
C ALA A 284 -37.00 16.21 -3.74
N HIS A 285 -35.85 15.61 -4.05
CA HIS A 285 -34.61 15.73 -3.26
C HIS A 285 -33.48 16.25 -4.14
N GLU A 286 -32.76 17.26 -3.67
CA GLU A 286 -31.49 17.68 -4.29
C GLU A 286 -30.36 16.76 -3.83
N VAL A 287 -29.67 16.12 -4.78
CA VAL A 287 -28.55 15.22 -4.54
C VAL A 287 -27.27 15.90 -5.01
N THR A 288 -26.30 16.07 -4.11
CA THR A 288 -24.94 16.46 -4.50
C THR A 288 -24.09 15.22 -4.75
N ALA A 289 -23.46 15.14 -5.92
CA ALA A 289 -22.38 14.19 -6.20
C ALA A 289 -21.03 14.81 -5.79
N LEU A 290 -20.25 14.08 -5.00
CA LEU A 290 -18.93 14.47 -4.50
C LEU A 290 -17.84 13.57 -5.07
N ASP A 291 -16.70 14.18 -5.37
CA ASP A 291 -15.51 13.52 -5.93
C ASP A 291 -14.36 13.59 -4.89
N ILE A 292 -13.86 12.42 -4.48
CA ILE A 292 -12.88 12.29 -3.39
C ILE A 292 -11.45 12.50 -3.93
N ASN A 293 -10.85 13.63 -3.54
CA ASN A 293 -9.52 14.04 -4.00
C ASN A 293 -8.42 12.99 -3.71
N GLY A 294 -7.83 12.42 -4.76
CA GLY A 294 -6.62 11.61 -4.66
C GLY A 294 -6.82 10.29 -3.91
N ALA A 295 -7.92 9.57 -4.16
CA ALA A 295 -8.25 8.32 -3.46
C ALA A 295 -7.10 7.28 -3.46
N TYR A 296 -6.45 7.02 -4.60
CA TYR A 296 -5.27 6.12 -4.65
C TYR A 296 -4.05 6.66 -3.90
N LEU A 297 -3.80 7.98 -3.94
CA LEU A 297 -2.72 8.60 -3.16
C LEU A 297 -2.99 8.46 -1.65
N SER A 298 -4.25 8.55 -1.21
CA SER A 298 -4.63 8.24 0.18
C SER A 298 -4.40 6.76 0.50
N ALA A 299 -4.75 5.86 -0.43
CA ALA A 299 -4.69 4.42 -0.24
C ALA A 299 -3.29 3.79 -0.26
N LEU A 300 -2.25 4.53 -0.68
CA LEU A 300 -0.85 4.12 -0.45
C LEU A 300 -0.54 3.94 1.05
N LYS A 301 -1.32 4.58 1.93
CA LYS A 301 -1.32 4.31 3.37
C LYS A 301 -2.20 3.09 3.66
N THR A 302 -1.61 1.91 3.53
CA THR A 302 -2.23 0.61 3.83
C THR A 302 -1.19 -0.35 4.39
N HIS A 303 -1.61 -1.38 5.13
CA HIS A 303 -0.72 -2.43 5.62
C HIS A 303 -0.29 -3.31 4.44
N LEU A 304 0.98 -3.23 4.05
CA LEU A 304 1.53 -4.01 2.93
C LEU A 304 2.39 -5.20 3.44
N PRO A 305 2.23 -6.41 2.86
CA PRO A 305 3.08 -7.56 3.15
C PRO A 305 4.51 -7.26 2.70
N ILE A 306 5.50 -7.42 3.58
CA ILE A 306 6.90 -7.08 3.29
C ILE A 306 7.53 -8.19 2.43
N GLY A 307 7.57 -9.41 2.98
CA GLY A 307 8.14 -10.60 2.34
C GLY A 307 7.13 -11.49 1.62
N GLN A 308 7.58 -12.66 1.19
CA GLN A 308 6.77 -13.73 0.59
C GLN A 308 5.57 -14.11 1.47
N LEU A 309 4.41 -14.35 0.84
CA LEU A 309 3.20 -14.79 1.53
C LEU A 309 3.31 -16.26 1.95
N GLU A 310 3.01 -16.53 3.22
CA GLU A 310 2.88 -17.87 3.80
C GLU A 310 1.40 -18.25 3.91
N HIS A 311 1.11 -19.54 3.81
CA HIS A 311 -0.25 -20.09 3.96
C HIS A 311 -0.58 -20.36 5.43
N SER A 312 -1.80 -20.05 5.85
CA SER A 312 -2.37 -20.50 7.13
C SER A 312 -3.85 -20.84 6.96
N THR A 313 -4.38 -21.66 7.88
CA THR A 313 -5.77 -22.13 7.88
C THR A 313 -6.45 -21.92 9.23
N GLY A 314 -7.78 -21.90 9.24
CA GLY A 314 -8.61 -21.76 10.44
C GLY A 314 -8.95 -20.31 10.81
N ASN A 315 -10.04 -20.15 11.58
CA ASN A 315 -10.69 -18.87 11.81
C ASN A 315 -9.96 -17.97 12.83
N HIS A 316 -8.92 -17.26 12.37
CA HIS A 316 -8.13 -16.32 13.17
C HIS A 316 -7.55 -15.19 12.30
N HIS A 317 -7.28 -14.03 12.91
CA HIS A 317 -6.66 -12.88 12.26
C HIS A 317 -5.44 -12.36 13.05
N ASP A 318 -4.28 -12.28 12.41
CA ASP A 318 -3.09 -11.62 12.98
C ASP A 318 -2.97 -10.19 12.45
N ARG A 319 -3.18 -9.22 13.36
CA ARG A 319 -3.10 -7.79 13.07
C ARG A 319 -1.70 -7.31 12.65
N ARG A 320 -0.64 -8.09 12.90
CA ARG A 320 0.76 -7.80 12.47
C ARG A 320 1.07 -8.29 11.06
N ARG A 321 0.17 -9.06 10.44
CA ARG A 321 0.32 -9.60 9.08
C ARG A 321 -0.62 -8.86 8.11
N ALA A 322 -0.36 -9.03 6.82
CA ALA A 322 -1.23 -8.58 5.73
C ALA A 322 -1.19 -9.55 4.55
N GLY A 323 -2.26 -9.59 3.77
CA GLY A 323 -2.33 -10.34 2.52
C GLY A 323 -3.77 -10.54 2.04
N VAL A 324 -4.11 -11.76 1.66
CA VAL A 324 -5.45 -12.15 1.17
C VAL A 324 -6.01 -13.33 1.97
N HIS A 325 -7.33 -13.40 2.10
CA HIS A 325 -8.03 -14.31 3.00
C HIS A 325 -9.27 -14.89 2.33
N LEU A 326 -9.47 -16.21 2.39
CA LEU A 326 -10.72 -16.84 1.99
C LEU A 326 -11.68 -16.72 3.17
N ILE A 327 -12.79 -15.99 2.99
CA ILE A 327 -13.79 -15.79 4.05
C ILE A 327 -15.19 -16.22 3.60
N THR A 328 -16.01 -16.70 4.54
CA THR A 328 -17.46 -16.52 4.43
C THR A 328 -17.79 -15.10 4.93
N PRO A 329 -18.30 -14.19 4.08
CA PRO A 329 -18.71 -12.87 4.54
C PRO A 329 -20.00 -12.98 5.38
N PRO A 330 -20.21 -12.08 6.37
CA PRO A 330 -21.44 -12.05 7.14
C PRO A 330 -22.63 -11.57 6.29
N VAL A 331 -23.84 -11.76 6.81
CA VAL A 331 -25.05 -11.13 6.27
C VAL A 331 -24.96 -9.60 6.46
N TRP A 332 -25.59 -8.84 5.55
CA TRP A 332 -25.58 -7.38 5.56
C TRP A 332 -27.01 -6.82 5.44
N ASP A 333 -27.68 -6.67 6.58
CA ASP A 333 -29.09 -6.22 6.67
C ASP A 333 -29.26 -4.68 6.56
N HIS A 334 -28.25 -3.98 6.04
CA HIS A 334 -28.22 -2.52 5.93
C HIS A 334 -28.12 -2.02 4.47
N ASP A 335 -28.28 -2.89 3.48
CA ASP A 335 -28.22 -2.58 2.05
C ASP A 335 -29.21 -1.49 1.59
N THR A 336 -30.34 -1.35 2.30
CA THR A 336 -31.34 -0.29 2.12
C THR A 336 -30.85 1.11 2.48
N VAL A 337 -29.80 1.24 3.31
CA VAL A 337 -29.33 2.53 3.85
C VAL A 337 -27.84 2.79 3.65
N LEU A 338 -27.01 1.75 3.52
CA LEU A 338 -25.56 1.82 3.41
C LEU A 338 -25.05 0.81 2.36
N PRO A 339 -23.97 1.15 1.62
CA PRO A 339 -23.32 0.19 0.73
C PRO A 339 -22.80 -1.02 1.50
N ASN A 340 -22.94 -2.21 0.93
CA ASN A 340 -22.35 -3.43 1.50
C ASN A 340 -20.80 -3.29 1.55
N PRO A 341 -20.14 -3.59 2.69
CA PRO A 341 -18.69 -3.57 2.85
C PRO A 341 -17.92 -4.44 1.83
N ILE A 342 -18.52 -5.50 1.30
CA ILE A 342 -17.93 -6.31 0.22
C ILE A 342 -18.30 -5.82 -1.20
N GLY A 343 -18.91 -4.64 -1.35
CA GLY A 343 -19.36 -4.13 -2.65
C GLY A 343 -20.58 -4.88 -3.21
N ASN A 344 -20.83 -4.78 -4.52
CA ASN A 344 -21.95 -5.46 -5.17
C ASN A 344 -21.53 -6.87 -5.64
N ARG A 345 -21.91 -7.90 -4.88
CA ARG A 345 -21.68 -9.32 -5.23
C ARG A 345 -23.01 -10.06 -5.33
N ASP A 346 -23.19 -10.78 -6.43
CA ASP A 346 -24.44 -11.51 -6.72
C ASP A 346 -24.35 -13.01 -6.33
N GLU A 347 -23.13 -13.57 -6.28
CA GLU A 347 -22.88 -14.97 -5.91
C GLU A 347 -22.70 -15.15 -4.39
N PRO A 348 -23.35 -16.15 -3.75
CA PRO A 348 -23.17 -16.45 -2.33
C PRO A 348 -21.92 -17.32 -2.03
N GLY A 349 -21.66 -17.57 -0.75
CA GLY A 349 -20.59 -18.47 -0.28
C GLY A 349 -19.22 -17.81 -0.14
N PRO A 350 -18.13 -18.59 0.08
CA PRO A 350 -16.80 -18.05 0.33
C PRO A 350 -16.24 -17.19 -0.82
N LEU A 351 -15.34 -16.26 -0.50
CA LEU A 351 -14.56 -15.48 -1.48
C LEU A 351 -13.19 -15.05 -0.94
N TRP A 352 -12.21 -14.87 -1.82
CA TRP A 352 -10.92 -14.29 -1.46
C TRP A 352 -11.04 -12.77 -1.36
N VAL A 353 -10.89 -12.21 -0.16
CA VAL A 353 -10.82 -10.76 0.08
C VAL A 353 -9.39 -10.34 0.44
N THR A 354 -9.13 -9.04 0.41
CA THR A 354 -7.86 -8.44 0.85
C THR A 354 -7.90 -8.02 2.32
N GLU A 355 -6.72 -7.86 2.91
CA GLU A 355 -6.53 -7.38 4.29
C GLU A 355 -7.32 -6.09 4.64
N PRO A 356 -7.39 -5.03 3.80
CA PRO A 356 -8.27 -3.88 4.05
C PRO A 356 -9.75 -4.23 4.19
N THR A 357 -10.28 -5.10 3.32
CA THR A 357 -11.68 -5.52 3.35
C THR A 357 -11.97 -6.39 4.59
N LEU A 358 -11.04 -7.27 4.98
CA LEU A 358 -11.14 -8.03 6.22
C LEU A 358 -11.08 -7.11 7.46
N ARG A 359 -10.15 -6.15 7.50
CA ARG A 359 -10.06 -5.13 8.57
C ARG A 359 -11.27 -4.21 8.65
N LEU A 360 -11.96 -3.98 7.52
CA LEU A 360 -13.25 -3.30 7.50
C LEU A 360 -14.30 -4.18 8.20
N LEU A 361 -14.57 -5.39 7.70
CA LEU A 361 -15.57 -6.31 8.26
C LEU A 361 -15.36 -6.58 9.76
N LEU A 362 -14.14 -6.92 10.19
CA LEU A 362 -13.80 -7.14 11.59
C LEU A 362 -13.99 -5.90 12.48
N ARG A 363 -13.92 -4.69 11.92
CA ARG A 363 -14.23 -3.45 12.65
C ARG A 363 -15.73 -3.20 12.76
N LEU A 364 -16.50 -3.54 11.73
CA LEU A 364 -17.96 -3.38 11.71
C LEU A 364 -18.68 -4.38 12.62
N ALA A 365 -18.16 -5.61 12.71
CA ALA A 365 -18.57 -6.60 13.70
C ALA A 365 -18.08 -6.29 15.13
N GLY A 366 -17.14 -5.35 15.27
CA GLY A 366 -16.63 -4.93 16.57
C GLY A 366 -17.69 -4.16 17.38
N PRO A 367 -17.65 -4.21 18.73
CA PRO A 367 -18.70 -3.69 19.61
C PRO A 367 -18.88 -2.16 19.59
N LYS A 368 -18.07 -1.42 18.83
CA LYS A 368 -18.30 0.01 18.54
C LYS A 368 -19.41 0.21 17.49
N TYR A 369 -19.56 -0.71 16.54
CA TYR A 369 -20.40 -0.56 15.36
C TYR A 369 -21.54 -1.58 15.33
N GLY A 370 -21.24 -2.87 15.51
CA GLY A 370 -22.25 -3.94 15.58
C GLY A 370 -23.12 -4.07 14.32
N LEU A 371 -22.60 -3.73 13.14
CA LEU A 371 -23.37 -3.65 11.88
C LEU A 371 -23.41 -4.98 11.08
N CYS A 372 -22.71 -6.01 11.55
CA CYS A 372 -22.74 -7.37 10.98
C CYS A 372 -22.13 -8.36 11.97
N ASP A 373 -22.33 -9.66 11.74
CA ASP A 373 -21.53 -10.71 12.39
C ASP A 373 -20.04 -10.63 11.96
N PRO A 374 -19.10 -11.23 12.73
CA PRO A 374 -17.73 -11.37 12.28
C PRO A 374 -17.63 -12.33 11.07
N PRO A 375 -16.82 -12.02 10.03
CA PRO A 375 -16.57 -12.96 8.94
C PRO A 375 -15.86 -14.22 9.44
N GLU A 376 -16.21 -15.37 8.86
CA GLU A 376 -15.52 -16.63 9.10
C GLU A 376 -14.30 -16.72 8.17
N ILE A 377 -13.09 -16.81 8.73
CA ILE A 377 -11.85 -16.98 7.97
C ILE A 377 -11.55 -18.48 7.82
N HIS A 378 -11.41 -18.95 6.57
CA HIS A 378 -11.10 -20.36 6.26
C HIS A 378 -9.61 -20.59 6.11
N GLU A 379 -8.97 -19.74 5.31
CA GLU A 379 -7.54 -19.77 5.01
C GLU A 379 -7.02 -18.38 4.63
N SER A 380 -5.70 -18.22 4.61
CA SER A 380 -5.05 -16.94 4.37
C SER A 380 -3.67 -17.13 3.74
N TRP A 381 -3.29 -16.18 2.87
CA TRP A 381 -1.94 -16.02 2.34
C TRP A 381 -1.43 -14.65 2.76
N THR A 382 -0.53 -14.62 3.75
CA THR A 382 -0.09 -13.36 4.39
C THR A 382 1.39 -13.36 4.70
N SER A 383 1.99 -12.19 4.88
CA SER A 383 3.33 -12.06 5.49
C SER A 383 3.36 -10.93 6.52
N GLY A 384 4.46 -10.81 7.27
CA GLY A 384 4.66 -9.70 8.21
C GLY A 384 4.57 -8.35 7.46
N ALA A 385 3.83 -7.40 8.03
CA ALA A 385 3.35 -6.24 7.30
C ALA A 385 3.59 -4.90 8.01
N THR A 386 3.60 -3.82 7.24
CA THR A 386 3.68 -2.45 7.79
C THR A 386 2.90 -1.45 6.96
N GLU A 387 2.32 -0.46 7.64
CA GLU A 387 1.65 0.70 7.02
C GLU A 387 2.65 1.76 6.53
N GLY A 388 3.90 1.71 7.02
CA GLY A 388 4.94 2.70 6.73
C GLY A 388 5.64 2.55 5.37
N LEU A 389 5.44 1.43 4.67
CA LEU A 389 6.30 1.02 3.55
C LEU A 389 6.30 2.01 2.37
N LEU A 390 5.16 2.65 2.11
CA LEU A 390 5.00 3.69 1.09
C LEU A 390 4.76 5.08 1.69
N GLU A 391 4.80 5.25 3.02
CA GLU A 391 4.39 6.51 3.67
C GLU A 391 5.30 7.68 3.29
N LYS A 392 6.63 7.47 3.17
CA LYS A 392 7.55 8.52 2.69
C LYS A 392 7.23 8.96 1.25
N LEU A 393 7.09 8.01 0.32
CA LEU A 393 6.69 8.27 -1.07
C LEU A 393 5.34 9.02 -1.13
N ARG A 394 4.35 8.56 -0.36
CA ARG A 394 3.03 9.18 -0.26
C ARG A 394 3.09 10.62 0.25
N VAL A 395 3.93 10.89 1.25
CA VAL A 395 4.13 12.24 1.80
C VAL A 395 4.79 13.16 0.77
N VAL A 396 5.80 12.71 0.03
CA VAL A 396 6.44 13.53 -1.03
C VAL A 396 5.44 13.85 -2.15
N LEU A 397 4.73 12.84 -2.66
CA LEU A 397 3.69 13.02 -3.69
C LEU A 397 2.55 13.94 -3.19
N LYS A 398 2.11 13.80 -1.92
CA LYS A 398 1.14 14.72 -1.30
C LYS A 398 1.67 16.15 -1.22
N HIS A 399 2.91 16.35 -0.78
CA HIS A 399 3.50 17.67 -0.64
C HIS A 399 3.67 18.38 -2.00
N ALA A 400 4.11 17.67 -3.03
CA ALA A 400 4.16 18.21 -4.39
C ALA A 400 2.75 18.57 -4.91
N ARG A 401 1.76 17.68 -4.70
CA ARG A 401 0.36 17.89 -5.11
C ARG A 401 -0.29 19.10 -4.43
N ASP A 402 -0.22 19.18 -3.11
CA ASP A 402 -0.86 20.24 -2.33
C ASP A 402 -0.22 21.60 -2.63
N ARG A 403 1.10 21.62 -2.88
CA ARG A 403 1.83 22.80 -3.31
C ARG A 403 1.45 23.24 -4.73
N ALA A 404 1.35 22.30 -5.67
CA ALA A 404 0.92 22.58 -7.04
C ALA A 404 -0.50 23.20 -7.07
N ILE A 405 -1.40 22.72 -6.22
CA ILE A 405 -2.74 23.32 -6.00
C ILE A 405 -2.65 24.76 -5.50
N GLY A 406 -1.73 25.06 -4.58
CA GLY A 406 -1.52 26.42 -4.05
C GLY A 406 -0.77 27.37 -4.99
N GLU A 407 0.08 26.84 -5.87
CA GLU A 407 0.84 27.61 -6.88
C GLU A 407 0.07 27.78 -8.20
N GLY A 408 -1.03 27.05 -8.42
CA GLY A 408 -1.76 27.03 -9.69
C GLY A 408 -1.08 26.21 -10.79
N ASP A 409 -0.17 25.32 -10.41
CA ASP A 409 0.64 24.50 -11.31
C ASP A 409 -0.11 23.21 -11.71
N ASP A 410 -0.98 23.31 -12.71
CA ASP A 410 -1.70 22.15 -13.22
C ASP A 410 -0.77 21.13 -13.95
N VAL A 411 0.46 21.51 -14.34
CA VAL A 411 1.47 20.60 -14.93
C VAL A 411 2.00 19.63 -13.87
N THR A 412 2.50 20.15 -12.75
CA THR A 412 2.92 19.32 -11.62
C THR A 412 1.73 18.54 -11.07
N LEU A 413 0.53 19.12 -11.03
CA LEU A 413 -0.66 18.43 -10.53
C LEU A 413 -1.05 17.22 -11.39
N GLU A 414 -1.10 17.34 -12.72
CA GLU A 414 -1.38 16.20 -13.59
C GLU A 414 -0.23 15.19 -13.58
N TYR A 415 1.03 15.65 -13.59
CA TYR A 415 2.19 14.77 -13.49
C TYR A 415 2.17 13.91 -12.22
N VAL A 416 1.99 14.51 -11.05
CA VAL A 416 1.90 13.80 -9.77
C VAL A 416 0.68 12.86 -9.73
N LYS A 417 -0.45 13.27 -10.35
CA LYS A 417 -1.62 12.40 -10.55
C LYS A 417 -1.28 11.16 -11.38
N GLN A 418 -0.51 11.32 -12.46
CA GLN A 418 -0.05 10.20 -13.27
C GLN A 418 0.93 9.31 -12.50
N MET A 419 1.85 9.87 -11.71
CA MET A 419 2.80 9.09 -10.89
C MET A 419 2.08 8.09 -9.98
N TYR A 420 1.19 8.54 -9.07
CA TYR A 420 0.52 7.60 -8.16
C TYR A 420 -0.50 6.70 -8.87
N SER A 421 -1.20 7.20 -9.90
CA SER A 421 -2.22 6.40 -10.60
C SER A 421 -1.57 5.28 -11.42
N LYS A 422 -0.48 5.58 -12.14
CA LYS A 422 0.26 4.58 -12.91
C LYS A 422 0.99 3.60 -12.00
N PHE A 423 1.64 4.06 -10.93
CA PHE A 423 2.24 3.18 -9.91
C PHE A 423 1.29 2.07 -9.49
N VAL A 424 0.12 2.42 -8.93
CA VAL A 424 -0.88 1.43 -8.47
C VAL A 424 -1.41 0.55 -9.60
N SER A 425 -1.54 1.07 -10.83
CA SER A 425 -1.97 0.27 -11.98
C SER A 425 -0.91 -0.73 -12.49
N THR A 426 0.37 -0.46 -12.24
CA THR A 426 1.49 -1.23 -12.82
C THR A 426 2.16 -2.20 -11.85
N LEU A 427 1.81 -2.18 -10.55
CA LEU A 427 2.31 -3.15 -9.55
C LEU A 427 1.96 -4.62 -9.86
N GLY A 428 0.95 -4.91 -10.67
CA GLY A 428 0.57 -6.28 -11.01
C GLY A 428 1.31 -6.85 -12.22
N GLU A 429 0.63 -7.70 -12.99
CA GLU A 429 1.11 -8.27 -14.26
C GLU A 429 1.18 -7.22 -15.39
N SER A 430 2.07 -6.22 -15.26
CA SER A 430 2.27 -5.14 -16.21
C SER A 430 3.56 -5.30 -17.01
N ASN A 431 3.46 -5.27 -18.34
CA ASN A 431 4.66 -5.22 -19.20
C ASN A 431 5.44 -3.89 -19.10
N TYR A 432 4.83 -2.84 -18.52
CA TYR A 432 5.39 -1.49 -18.41
C TYR A 432 6.20 -1.23 -17.14
N ASN A 433 6.03 -2.03 -16.10
CA ASN A 433 6.84 -1.96 -14.89
C ASN A 433 7.40 -3.36 -14.62
N ARG A 434 8.71 -3.52 -14.87
CA ARG A 434 9.43 -4.78 -14.63
C ARG A 434 10.23 -4.74 -13.33
N GLU A 435 10.32 -3.58 -12.71
CA GLU A 435 11.10 -3.32 -11.49
C GLU A 435 10.37 -3.79 -10.23
N LEU A 436 9.03 -3.80 -10.23
CA LEU A 436 8.23 -4.17 -9.05
C LEU A 436 6.96 -4.97 -9.42
N TYR A 437 6.96 -6.26 -9.10
CA TYR A 437 5.89 -7.22 -9.38
C TYR A 437 5.21 -7.67 -8.06
N ARG A 438 4.21 -6.90 -7.63
CA ARG A 438 3.43 -7.07 -6.40
C ARG A 438 1.93 -7.00 -6.68
N THR A 439 1.38 -8.02 -7.33
CA THR A 439 -0.06 -8.18 -7.56
C THR A 439 -0.86 -8.18 -6.24
N ASP A 440 -0.25 -8.66 -5.15
CA ASP A 440 -0.78 -8.54 -3.79
C ASP A 440 -0.97 -7.06 -3.39
N TRP A 441 0.07 -6.23 -3.52
CA TRP A 441 -0.03 -4.80 -3.20
C TRP A 441 -1.02 -4.06 -4.09
N MET A 442 -1.08 -4.41 -5.38
CA MET A 442 -2.04 -3.86 -6.33
C MET A 442 -3.48 -4.01 -5.82
N HIS A 443 -3.89 -5.22 -5.44
CA HIS A 443 -5.24 -5.47 -4.91
C HIS A 443 -5.45 -4.81 -3.54
N LEU A 444 -4.45 -4.83 -2.64
CA LEU A 444 -4.56 -4.23 -1.31
C LEU A 444 -4.70 -2.70 -1.37
N ILE A 445 -3.94 -2.01 -2.22
CA ILE A 445 -4.05 -0.55 -2.37
C ILE A 445 -5.40 -0.15 -2.99
N ARG A 446 -5.89 -0.90 -4.00
CA ARG A 446 -7.24 -0.66 -4.57
C ARG A 446 -8.34 -0.87 -3.53
N SER A 447 -8.28 -1.98 -2.80
CA SER A 447 -9.25 -2.31 -1.73
C SER A 447 -9.21 -1.30 -0.57
N GLN A 448 -8.04 -0.74 -0.25
CA GLN A 448 -7.94 0.35 0.72
C GLN A 448 -8.62 1.63 0.21
N ALA A 449 -8.51 1.96 -1.09
CA ALA A 449 -9.21 3.11 -1.66
C ALA A 449 -10.75 2.94 -1.58
N PHE A 450 -11.23 1.74 -1.86
CA PHE A 450 -12.65 1.37 -1.70
C PHE A 450 -13.11 1.42 -0.24
N THR A 451 -12.29 0.90 0.69
CA THR A 451 -12.52 1.01 2.15
C THR A 451 -12.56 2.47 2.61
N ASN A 452 -11.72 3.35 2.05
CA ASN A 452 -11.70 4.77 2.37
C ASN A 452 -12.98 5.49 1.87
N LEU A 453 -13.50 5.12 0.69
CA LEU A 453 -14.80 5.61 0.20
C LEU A 453 -15.95 5.11 1.08
N TRP A 454 -15.92 3.84 1.49
CA TRP A 454 -16.91 3.26 2.40
C TRP A 454 -16.95 4.01 3.75
N TRP A 455 -15.80 4.30 4.37
CA TRP A 455 -15.75 5.09 5.61
C TRP A 455 -16.26 6.52 5.45
N LYS A 456 -16.14 7.13 4.26
CA LYS A 456 -16.78 8.42 3.96
C LYS A 456 -18.30 8.28 3.84
N ALA A 457 -18.81 7.23 3.21
CA ALA A 457 -20.24 6.93 3.18
C ALA A 457 -20.82 6.70 4.58
N HIS A 458 -20.18 5.85 5.39
CA HIS A 458 -20.59 5.64 6.79
C HIS A 458 -20.54 6.94 7.59
N ARG A 459 -19.48 7.76 7.48
CA ARG A 459 -19.42 9.02 8.23
C ARG A 459 -20.54 9.98 7.82
N ALA A 460 -20.87 10.07 6.52
CA ALA A 460 -21.99 10.89 6.08
C ALA A 460 -23.31 10.43 6.74
N TYR A 461 -23.56 9.12 6.78
CA TYR A 461 -24.73 8.52 7.45
C TYR A 461 -24.77 8.75 8.96
N ASP A 462 -23.64 8.55 9.65
CA ASP A 462 -23.44 8.70 11.10
C ASP A 462 -23.72 10.16 11.56
N GLU A 463 -23.38 11.13 10.70
CA GLU A 463 -23.63 12.57 10.91
C GLU A 463 -25.00 13.03 10.34
N GLY A 464 -25.87 12.08 9.96
CA GLY A 464 -27.27 12.33 9.58
C GLY A 464 -27.55 12.65 8.10
N LEU A 465 -26.56 12.58 7.22
CA LEU A 465 -26.75 12.79 5.78
C LEU A 465 -27.25 11.51 5.10
N MET A 466 -28.17 11.65 4.15
CA MET A 466 -28.67 10.49 3.42
C MET A 466 -27.72 10.11 2.28
N VAL A 467 -27.00 9.00 2.44
CA VAL A 467 -26.18 8.41 1.37
C VAL A 467 -27.11 7.85 0.29
N VAL A 468 -26.99 8.37 -0.94
CA VAL A 468 -27.79 7.95 -2.11
C VAL A 468 -27.02 6.96 -2.98
N ARG A 469 -25.71 7.14 -3.13
CA ARG A 469 -24.89 6.34 -4.04
C ARG A 469 -23.43 6.31 -3.61
N ALA A 470 -22.76 5.19 -3.83
CA ALA A 470 -21.31 5.05 -3.66
C ALA A 470 -20.76 4.20 -4.81
N MET A 471 -19.86 4.76 -5.61
CA MET A 471 -19.33 4.11 -6.82
C MET A 471 -17.85 4.34 -7.04
N GLY A 472 -17.22 3.39 -7.73
CA GLY A 472 -15.87 3.54 -8.22
C GLY A 472 -14.86 3.60 -7.07
N THR A 473 -13.95 4.57 -7.13
CA THR A 473 -12.88 4.75 -6.12
C THR A 473 -13.10 6.02 -5.30
N ASP A 474 -13.95 6.92 -5.79
CA ASP A 474 -13.95 8.36 -5.46
C ASP A 474 -15.32 9.04 -5.60
N GLU A 475 -16.42 8.33 -5.93
CA GLU A 475 -17.73 8.96 -6.19
C GLU A 475 -18.75 8.65 -5.07
N LEU A 476 -19.24 9.70 -4.42
CA LEU A 476 -20.19 9.63 -3.28
C LEU A 476 -21.33 10.63 -3.46
N HIS A 477 -22.59 10.17 -3.45
CA HIS A 477 -23.77 11.01 -3.63
C HIS A 477 -24.56 11.12 -2.33
N LEU A 478 -24.88 12.35 -1.92
CA LEU A 478 -25.51 12.67 -0.63
C LEU A 478 -26.69 13.62 -0.80
N ILE A 479 -27.70 13.50 0.07
CA ILE A 479 -28.72 14.53 0.32
C ILE A 479 -28.49 15.08 1.74
N GLY A 480 -28.59 16.41 1.89
CA GLY A 480 -28.30 17.16 3.12
C GLY A 480 -27.04 18.03 3.01
N ASP A 481 -26.78 18.85 4.03
CA ASP A 481 -25.62 19.76 4.03
C ASP A 481 -24.31 19.04 4.35
N TRP A 482 -23.72 18.46 3.30
CA TRP A 482 -22.46 17.74 3.36
C TRP A 482 -21.26 18.56 3.81
N ARG A 483 -21.32 19.90 3.75
CA ARG A 483 -20.22 20.80 4.15
C ARG A 483 -20.02 20.83 5.66
N THR A 484 -21.01 20.40 6.44
CA THR A 484 -20.87 20.16 7.88
C THR A 484 -19.93 18.97 8.20
N VAL A 485 -19.84 17.99 7.29
CA VAL A 485 -19.11 16.73 7.51
C VAL A 485 -17.76 16.71 6.78
N PHE A 486 -17.68 17.29 5.58
CA PHE A 486 -16.47 17.29 4.75
C PHE A 486 -16.07 18.71 4.33
N PRO A 487 -14.79 19.11 4.52
CA PRO A 487 -14.30 20.38 4.01
C PRO A 487 -14.25 20.36 2.47
N GLU A 488 -14.69 21.46 1.87
CA GLU A 488 -14.70 21.67 0.42
C GLU A 488 -13.32 22.13 -0.08
N GLY A 489 -12.81 21.54 -1.17
CA GLY A 489 -11.56 21.95 -1.80
C GLY A 489 -10.89 20.90 -2.68
N ARG A 490 -9.58 21.06 -2.93
CA ARG A 490 -8.75 20.20 -3.81
C ARG A 490 -7.74 19.35 -3.01
N GLY A 491 -7.51 19.62 -1.73
CA GLY A 491 -6.58 18.88 -0.86
C GLY A 491 -6.99 17.42 -0.62
N VAL A 492 -6.04 16.56 -0.24
CA VAL A 492 -6.26 15.10 -0.14
C VAL A 492 -7.29 14.69 0.93
N THR A 493 -7.53 15.54 1.93
CA THR A 493 -8.58 15.34 2.96
C THR A 493 -9.94 15.94 2.56
N GLU A 494 -9.95 16.84 1.58
CA GLU A 494 -11.10 17.63 1.13
C GLU A 494 -11.89 16.90 0.04
N VAL A 495 -13.10 17.37 -0.24
CA VAL A 495 -13.93 16.89 -1.35
C VAL A 495 -14.37 18.07 -2.21
N LYS A 496 -14.74 17.82 -3.46
CA LYS A 496 -15.29 18.84 -4.37
C LYS A 496 -16.64 18.36 -4.91
N VAL A 497 -17.52 19.32 -5.24
CA VAL A 497 -18.74 19.02 -6.01
C VAL A 497 -18.34 18.52 -7.40
N LYS A 498 -19.02 17.48 -7.85
CA LYS A 498 -18.93 16.89 -9.19
C LYS A 498 -20.14 17.25 -10.05
N ASP A 499 -21.32 17.17 -9.45
CA ASP A 499 -22.63 17.43 -10.06
C ASP A 499 -23.67 17.70 -8.95
N VAL A 500 -24.78 18.35 -9.30
CA VAL A 500 -25.94 18.55 -8.41
C VAL A 500 -27.22 18.35 -9.24
N TYR A 501 -28.05 17.39 -8.82
CA TYR A 501 -29.22 16.99 -9.59
C TYR A 501 -30.40 16.58 -8.68
N THR A 502 -31.62 16.78 -9.16
CA THR A 502 -32.85 16.46 -8.41
C THR A 502 -33.33 15.04 -8.69
N VAL A 503 -33.77 14.32 -7.66
CA VAL A 503 -34.40 12.99 -7.76
C VAL A 503 -35.74 12.99 -7.03
N GLY A 504 -36.76 12.39 -7.65
CA GLY A 504 -38.10 12.26 -7.09
C GLY A 504 -39.19 12.73 -8.04
N SER A 505 -40.41 12.87 -7.54
CA SER A 505 -41.54 13.36 -8.32
C SER A 505 -42.40 14.29 -7.47
N ASP A 506 -42.52 15.54 -7.91
CA ASP A 506 -43.53 16.45 -7.39
C ASP A 506 -44.91 15.91 -7.80
N ARG A 507 -45.63 15.32 -6.83
CA ARG A 507 -47.05 14.94 -6.94
C ARG A 507 -47.97 16.17 -6.96
N ASN A 508 -47.57 17.23 -7.65
CA ASN A 508 -48.29 18.47 -7.80
C ASN A 508 -48.17 19.10 -9.21
N GLN A 509 -47.75 18.33 -10.22
CA GLN A 509 -48.24 18.58 -11.58
C GLN A 509 -49.71 18.16 -11.62
N THR A 510 -50.60 19.14 -11.52
CA THR A 510 -52.05 18.95 -11.60
C THR A 510 -52.45 18.37 -12.95
N ASP A 511 -53.35 17.37 -12.93
CA ASP A 511 -54.02 16.80 -14.09
C ASP A 511 -54.76 17.90 -14.87
N THR A 512 -54.05 18.51 -15.82
CA THR A 512 -54.55 19.60 -16.66
C THR A 512 -54.91 19.01 -18.01
N ALA A 513 -55.89 18.10 -18.01
CA ALA A 513 -56.34 17.40 -19.20
C ALA A 513 -56.76 18.42 -20.28
N PRO A 514 -56.17 18.40 -21.48
CA PRO A 514 -56.55 19.32 -22.55
C PRO A 514 -57.98 18.98 -23.01
N GLY A 515 -58.91 19.91 -22.80
CA GLY A 515 -60.29 19.74 -23.20
C GLY A 515 -60.44 19.61 -24.72
N SER A 516 -61.04 18.52 -25.17
CA SER A 516 -61.33 18.31 -26.60
C SER A 516 -62.33 19.35 -27.12
N PRO A 517 -62.00 20.12 -28.17
CA PRO A 517 -63.00 20.92 -28.87
C PRO A 517 -63.92 20.03 -29.72
N SER A 518 -65.11 20.55 -30.02
CA SER A 518 -66.05 20.05 -31.03
C SER A 518 -66.44 21.20 -31.95
#